data_AF-A0A2E7CM47-F1
#
_entry.id   AF-A0A2E7CM47-F1
#
_cell.length_a   1.000
_cell.length_b   1.000
_cell.length_c   1.000
_cell.angle_alpha   90.00
_cell.angle_beta   90.00
_cell.angle_gamma   90.00
#
_symmetry.space_group_name_H-M   'P 1'
#
loop_
_entity.id
_entity.type
_entity.pdbx_description
1 polymer ?
#
loop_
_entity_poly.entity_id
_entity_poly.type
_entity_poly.pdbx_seq_one_letter_code
_entity_poly.pdbx_strand_id
1 'polypeptide(L)'
;MFILTMLLLGCNIEQKNADTDEAKIDTDGDGVFSDVDCDDSNPDANDTTNDNDCDGISTTDDCDDNDADSTTIATDADCDSVLTADDCDDSDENSTTIATDADCDGTITEE
;
A
#
# COMPACT_ATOMS: atom_id res chain seq x y z
N MET A 1 28.66 57.42 25.51
CA MET A 1 27.26 57.68 25.91
C MET A 1 26.54 58.04 24.62
N PHE A 2 25.81 57.17 23.92
CA PHE A 2 24.81 56.16 24.29
C PHE A 2 25.04 54.89 23.45
N ILE A 3 25.29 53.74 24.09
CA ILE A 3 24.36 52.61 24.26
C ILE A 3 24.09 51.83 22.95
N LEU A 4 24.86 50.75 22.84
CA LEU A 4 24.51 49.45 22.30
C LEU A 4 23.02 49.09 22.48
N THR A 5 22.29 48.91 21.39
CA THR A 5 21.15 47.98 21.33
C THR A 5 21.16 47.27 19.99
N MET A 6 22.07 46.29 19.91
CA MET A 6 21.80 45.08 19.14
C MET A 6 20.70 44.36 19.92
N LEU A 7 19.45 44.50 19.50
CA LEU A 7 18.40 43.60 19.94
C LEU A 7 17.66 43.17 18.68
N LEU A 8 18.00 41.95 18.28
CA LEU A 8 17.26 41.16 17.32
C LEU A 8 15.77 41.30 17.65
N LEU A 9 15.03 41.98 16.77
CA LEU A 9 13.60 41.76 16.71
C LEU A 9 13.44 40.37 16.10
N GLY A 10 13.50 39.39 16.99
CA GLY A 10 13.21 38.00 16.69
C GLY A 10 11.90 37.96 15.93
N CYS A 11 11.89 37.15 14.88
CA CYS A 11 10.67 36.70 14.26
C CYS A 11 9.81 36.12 15.40
N ASN A 12 8.74 36.83 15.79
CA ASN A 12 7.70 36.27 16.66
C ASN A 12 6.91 35.26 15.82
N ILE A 13 7.56 34.16 15.46
CA ILE A 13 6.85 32.93 15.21
C ILE A 13 6.54 32.45 16.61
N GLU A 14 5.32 32.72 17.06
CA GLU A 14 4.73 31.99 18.18
C GLU A 14 5.09 30.53 17.96
N GLN A 15 5.96 30.03 18.83
CA GLN A 15 6.23 28.61 18.97
C GLN A 15 4.85 28.00 19.19
N LYS A 16 4.26 27.44 18.13
CA LYS A 16 3.11 26.57 18.28
C LYS A 16 3.58 25.52 19.26
N ASN A 17 2.97 25.61 20.43
CA ASN A 17 2.89 24.63 21.48
C ASN A 17 3.44 23.29 21.01
N ALA A 18 4.57 22.87 21.59
CA ALA A 18 5.12 21.55 21.40
C ALA A 18 4.04 20.53 21.75
N ASP A 19 3.32 20.11 20.72
CA ASP A 19 2.55 18.89 20.75
C ASP A 19 3.56 17.79 20.99
N THR A 20 3.35 17.01 22.04
CA THR A 20 4.21 15.88 22.39
C THR A 20 3.91 14.69 21.49
N ASP A 21 3.74 14.93 20.20
CA ASP A 21 3.60 13.95 19.15
C ASP A 21 4.88 14.05 18.32
N GLU A 22 5.56 12.94 18.11
CA GLU A 22 6.80 12.92 17.32
C GLU A 22 6.54 13.70 16.04
N ALA A 23 7.39 14.67 15.72
CA ALA A 23 7.16 15.60 14.62
C ALA A 23 6.76 14.78 13.39
N LYS A 24 5.48 14.79 13.01
CA LYS A 24 4.99 14.02 11.89
C LYS A 24 5.80 14.45 10.66
N ILE A 25 6.58 13.50 10.15
CA ILE A 25 7.51 13.72 9.06
C ILE A 25 6.73 13.48 7.78
N ASP A 26 6.89 14.38 6.84
CA ASP A 26 6.37 14.34 5.48
C ASP A 26 7.57 14.78 4.64
N THR A 27 8.36 13.81 4.19
CA THR A 27 9.69 14.06 3.60
C THR A 27 9.58 14.45 2.13
N ASP A 28 8.60 13.92 1.39
CA ASP A 28 8.40 14.22 -0.02
C ASP A 28 7.38 15.34 -0.32
N GLY A 29 6.58 15.74 0.68
CA GLY A 29 5.67 16.88 0.61
C GLY A 29 4.34 16.58 -0.08
N ASP A 30 3.91 15.33 -0.18
CA ASP A 30 2.63 14.93 -0.78
C ASP A 30 1.42 15.14 0.16
N GLY A 31 1.70 15.35 1.46
CA GLY A 31 0.70 15.59 2.50
C GLY A 31 0.26 14.34 3.27
N VAL A 32 0.88 13.19 3.01
CA VAL A 32 0.86 11.96 3.79
C VAL A 32 2.01 12.01 4.80
N PHE A 33 1.84 11.37 5.96
CA PHE A 33 2.89 11.34 6.97
C PHE A 33 3.59 10.00 6.97
N SER A 34 4.88 9.99 7.32
CA SER A 34 5.77 8.82 7.32
C SER A 34 5.25 7.58 8.08
N ASP A 35 4.28 7.73 8.99
CA ASP A 35 3.66 6.61 9.72
C ASP A 35 2.64 5.82 8.89
N VAL A 36 2.13 6.43 7.82
CA VAL A 36 1.13 5.84 6.92
C VAL A 36 1.56 5.88 5.45
N ASP A 37 2.70 6.48 5.14
CA ASP A 37 3.30 6.55 3.81
C ASP A 37 4.12 5.28 3.50
N CYS A 38 3.87 4.65 2.36
CA CYS A 38 4.60 3.47 1.93
C CYS A 38 6.04 3.77 1.49
N ASP A 39 6.32 4.97 0.98
CA ASP A 39 7.65 5.48 0.68
C ASP A 39 7.69 7.00 0.84
N ASP A 40 7.96 7.47 2.07
CA ASP A 40 8.10 8.89 2.46
C ASP A 40 9.15 9.66 1.63
N SER A 41 9.90 9.01 0.74
CA SER A 41 10.82 9.67 -0.19
C SER A 41 10.26 9.86 -1.60
N ASN A 42 9.05 9.39 -1.88
CA ASN A 42 8.44 9.33 -3.19
C ASN A 42 6.97 9.83 -3.16
N PRO A 43 6.69 11.05 -3.65
CA PRO A 43 5.36 11.67 -3.54
C PRO A 43 4.30 11.06 -4.47
N ASP A 44 4.68 10.06 -5.25
CA ASP A 44 3.80 9.27 -6.11
C ASP A 44 3.54 7.86 -5.52
N ALA A 45 4.07 7.56 -4.32
CA ALA A 45 3.79 6.30 -3.61
C ALA A 45 2.34 6.26 -3.10
N ASN A 46 1.84 5.04 -2.89
CA ASN A 46 0.58 4.88 -2.18
C ASN A 46 0.77 5.12 -0.68
N ASP A 47 -0.33 5.12 0.04
CA ASP A 47 -0.35 5.13 1.50
C ASP A 47 -1.11 3.91 2.03
N THR A 48 -0.91 3.60 3.31
CA THR A 48 -1.59 2.50 4.02
C THR A 48 -3.11 2.59 4.04
N THR A 49 -3.72 3.68 3.55
CA THR A 49 -5.17 3.78 3.41
C THR A 49 -5.70 3.15 2.13
N ASN A 50 -4.85 3.00 1.12
CA ASN A 50 -5.19 2.41 -0.18
C ASN A 50 -4.19 1.34 -0.66
N ASP A 51 -3.19 0.98 0.15
CA ASP A 51 -2.14 -0.03 -0.12
C ASP A 51 -1.52 -0.39 1.24
N ASN A 52 -2.17 -1.30 1.98
CA ASN A 52 -1.89 -1.48 3.40
C ASN A 52 -0.63 -2.31 3.69
N ASP A 53 -0.15 -3.09 2.73
CA ASP A 53 1.13 -3.80 2.81
C ASP A 53 2.28 -3.14 2.04
N CYS A 54 2.00 -2.05 1.32
CA CYS A 54 2.97 -1.21 0.64
C CYS A 54 3.74 -1.93 -0.48
N ASP A 55 3.05 -2.79 -1.24
CA ASP A 55 3.60 -3.50 -2.39
C ASP A 55 3.46 -2.73 -3.72
N GLY A 56 2.69 -1.63 -3.71
CA GLY A 56 2.41 -0.76 -4.85
C GLY A 56 1.12 -1.08 -5.60
N ILE A 57 0.36 -2.08 -5.16
CA ILE A 57 -0.98 -2.43 -5.64
C ILE A 57 -2.01 -1.79 -4.73
N SER A 58 -3.09 -1.27 -5.31
CA SER A 58 -4.12 -0.66 -4.48
C SER A 58 -4.99 -1.73 -3.82
N THR A 59 -5.53 -1.47 -2.63
CA THR A 59 -6.47 -2.33 -1.90
C THR A 59 -7.59 -2.93 -2.76
N THR A 60 -8.05 -2.24 -3.81
CA THR A 60 -9.14 -2.74 -4.67
C THR A 60 -8.69 -3.72 -5.76
N ASP A 61 -7.40 -3.71 -6.06
CA ASP A 61 -6.77 -4.54 -7.09
C ASP A 61 -5.94 -5.68 -6.48
N ASP A 62 -5.73 -5.66 -5.16
CA ASP A 62 -5.03 -6.68 -4.37
C ASP A 62 -5.99 -7.78 -3.87
N CYS A 63 -5.56 -9.04 -3.92
CA CYS A 63 -6.29 -10.16 -3.34
C CYS A 63 -6.22 -10.23 -1.81
N ASP A 64 -5.10 -9.86 -1.21
CA ASP A 64 -4.93 -9.66 0.23
C ASP A 64 -3.99 -8.48 0.50
N ASP A 65 -4.57 -7.29 0.64
CA ASP A 65 -3.93 -6.00 0.96
C ASP A 65 -3.19 -5.98 2.34
N ASN A 66 -3.01 -7.14 2.99
CA ASN A 66 -2.17 -7.30 4.16
C ASN A 66 -0.95 -8.22 3.90
N ASP A 67 -0.76 -8.67 2.67
CA ASP A 67 0.28 -9.59 2.24
C ASP A 67 0.90 -9.14 0.91
N ALA A 68 2.04 -8.44 0.97
CA ALA A 68 2.75 -7.92 -0.19
C ALA A 68 3.25 -8.98 -1.21
N ASP A 69 3.11 -10.28 -0.88
CA ASP A 69 3.40 -11.39 -1.79
C ASP A 69 2.11 -11.96 -2.45
N SER A 70 0.94 -11.36 -2.20
CA SER A 70 -0.35 -11.74 -2.78
C SER A 70 -0.37 -11.58 -4.30
N THR A 71 -1.42 -12.12 -4.91
CA THR A 71 -1.75 -11.91 -6.32
C THR A 71 -2.62 -10.66 -6.48
N THR A 72 -2.77 -10.20 -7.72
CA THR A 72 -3.75 -9.15 -8.04
C THR A 72 -5.05 -9.76 -8.56
N ILE A 73 -6.17 -9.08 -8.34
CA ILE A 73 -7.48 -9.41 -8.94
C ILE A 73 -7.41 -9.54 -10.47
N ALA A 74 -6.47 -8.83 -11.11
CA ALA A 74 -6.28 -8.89 -12.56
C ALA A 74 -5.61 -10.19 -13.05
N THR A 75 -4.98 -10.93 -12.14
CA THR A 75 -4.19 -12.13 -12.44
C THR A 75 -4.64 -13.39 -11.70
N ASP A 76 -5.54 -13.23 -10.74
CA ASP A 76 -6.13 -14.25 -9.86
C ASP A 76 -7.46 -13.66 -9.37
N ALA A 77 -8.56 -13.90 -10.09
CA ALA A 77 -9.77 -13.12 -9.92
C ALA A 77 -10.67 -13.59 -8.76
N ASP A 78 -10.41 -14.78 -8.21
CA ASP A 78 -11.08 -15.30 -7.02
C ASP A 78 -10.17 -15.41 -5.78
N CYS A 79 -8.89 -15.06 -5.92
CA CYS A 79 -7.93 -14.92 -4.84
C CYS A 79 -7.61 -16.23 -4.12
N ASP A 80 -7.46 -17.32 -4.88
CA ASP A 80 -7.08 -18.63 -4.36
C ASP A 80 -5.59 -18.96 -4.53
N SER A 81 -4.80 -17.99 -5.03
CA SER A 81 -3.38 -18.08 -5.38
C SER A 81 -3.05 -18.88 -6.64
N VAL A 82 -4.04 -19.35 -7.40
CA VAL A 82 -3.88 -19.88 -8.75
C VAL A 82 -4.06 -18.73 -9.73
N LEU A 83 -3.12 -18.58 -10.65
CA LEU A 83 -3.25 -17.54 -11.66
C LEU A 83 -4.38 -17.89 -12.63
N THR A 84 -5.11 -16.88 -13.11
CA THR A 84 -6.19 -16.99 -14.12
C THR A 84 -5.83 -17.87 -15.32
N ALA A 85 -4.55 -17.93 -15.70
CA ALA A 85 -4.08 -18.74 -16.82
C ALA A 85 -4.01 -20.25 -16.54
N ASP A 86 -3.95 -20.64 -15.27
CA ASP A 86 -3.82 -22.01 -14.77
C ASP A 86 -5.09 -22.50 -14.06
N ASP A 87 -6.08 -21.63 -13.87
CA ASP A 87 -7.36 -21.91 -13.22
C ASP A 87 -8.45 -22.37 -14.22
N CYS A 88 -9.26 -23.35 -13.82
CA CYS A 88 -10.42 -23.81 -14.59
C CYS A 88 -11.64 -22.88 -14.48
N ASP A 89 -11.84 -22.24 -13.34
CA ASP A 89 -12.91 -21.28 -13.08
C ASP A 89 -12.42 -20.21 -12.10
N ASP A 90 -11.82 -19.18 -12.68
CA ASP A 90 -11.28 -17.95 -12.03
C ASP A 90 -12.36 -17.10 -11.33
N SER A 91 -13.51 -17.68 -10.99
CA SER A 91 -14.58 -17.09 -10.21
C SER A 91 -15.02 -17.95 -9.03
N ASP A 92 -14.33 -19.06 -8.78
CA ASP A 92 -14.59 -20.02 -7.69
C ASP A 92 -13.27 -20.49 -7.07
N GLU A 93 -12.94 -19.95 -5.90
CA GLU A 93 -11.73 -20.29 -5.10
C GLU A 93 -11.52 -21.79 -4.79
N ASN A 94 -12.53 -22.63 -5.06
CA ASN A 94 -12.49 -24.09 -4.87
C ASN A 94 -12.37 -24.86 -6.19
N SER A 95 -12.14 -24.15 -7.29
CA SER A 95 -11.90 -24.64 -8.63
C SER A 95 -10.69 -25.58 -8.71
N THR A 96 -10.63 -26.34 -9.79
CA THR A 96 -9.47 -27.16 -10.12
C THR A 96 -8.48 -26.34 -10.95
N THR A 97 -7.23 -26.77 -11.01
CA THR A 97 -6.27 -26.19 -11.96
C THR A 97 -6.30 -26.95 -13.27
N ILE A 98 -5.96 -26.30 -14.38
CA ILE A 98 -5.79 -26.92 -15.71
C ILE A 98 -4.79 -28.08 -15.65
N ALA A 99 -3.78 -27.99 -14.77
CA ALA A 99 -2.80 -29.06 -14.58
C ALA A 99 -3.38 -30.33 -13.93
N THR A 100 -4.48 -30.19 -13.18
CA THR A 100 -5.15 -31.28 -12.46
C THR A 100 -6.42 -31.75 -13.16
N ASP A 101 -7.10 -30.86 -13.89
CA ASP A 101 -8.37 -31.03 -14.59
C ASP A 101 -8.29 -30.33 -15.95
N ALA A 102 -7.72 -31.01 -16.95
CA ALA A 102 -7.34 -30.38 -18.21
C ALA A 102 -8.53 -29.93 -19.07
N ASP A 103 -9.73 -30.47 -18.84
CA ASP A 103 -10.96 -30.10 -19.54
C ASP A 103 -11.95 -29.31 -18.69
N CYS A 104 -11.62 -29.05 -17.42
CA CYS A 104 -12.36 -28.18 -16.51
C CYS A 104 -13.82 -28.61 -16.35
N ASP A 105 -14.06 -29.91 -16.23
CA ASP A 105 -15.41 -30.48 -16.06
C ASP A 105 -15.76 -30.77 -14.58
N GLY A 106 -14.81 -30.50 -13.68
CA GLY A 106 -14.95 -30.70 -12.23
C GLY A 106 -14.69 -32.15 -11.80
N THR A 107 -14.24 -33.02 -12.71
CA THR A 107 -13.84 -34.38 -12.41
C THR A 107 -12.36 -34.58 -12.68
N ILE A 108 -11.62 -35.03 -11.67
CA ILE A 108 -10.21 -35.37 -11.84
C ILE A 108 -10.13 -36.68 -12.64
N THR A 109 -10.08 -36.57 -13.96
CA THR A 109 -9.89 -37.69 -14.87
C THR A 109 -8.64 -37.47 -15.71
N GLU A 110 -7.78 -38.50 -15.75
CA GLU A 110 -6.66 -38.53 -16.68
C GLU A 110 -7.21 -38.95 -18.06
N GLU A 111 -7.69 -38.00 -18.87
CA GLU A 111 -7.96 -38.23 -20.30
C GLU A 111 -6.76 -37.81 -21.17
#